data_AF-A0A0F9KED0-F1
#
_entry.id   AF-A0A0F9KED0-F1
#
_cell.length_a   1.000
_cell.length_b   1.000
_cell.length_c   1.000
_cell.angle_alpha   90.00
_cell.angle_beta   90.00
_cell.angle_gamma   90.00
#
_symmetry.space_group_name_H-M   'P 1'
#
loop_
_entity.id
_entity.type
_entity.pdbx_description
1 polymer ?
#
loop_
_entity_poly.entity_id
_entity_poly.type
_entity_poly.pdbx_seq_one_letter_code
_entity_poly.pdbx_strand_id
1 'polypeptide(L)' 'MEQGIKEKLERFKVKAEIFLSKNIKAFIVDANNDFYFCDIESVGEDYLIVMGFAGQRKSEKDKIFFIDILRFEEYEEKEE' A
#
# COMPACT_ATOMS: atom_id res chain seq x y z
N MET A 1 23.11 9.55 -0.85
CA MET A 1 22.26 8.37 -0.64
C MET A 1 20.90 8.71 -0.02
N GLU A 2 20.74 9.81 0.72
CA GLU A 2 19.46 10.14 1.39
C GLU A 2 18.35 10.70 0.49
N GLN A 3 18.66 11.30 -0.67
CA GLN A 3 17.64 11.92 -1.54
C GLN A 3 16.69 10.90 -2.19
N GLY A 4 17.18 9.71 -2.54
CA GLY A 4 16.36 8.70 -3.21
C GLY A 4 15.28 8.07 -2.31
N ILE A 5 15.52 8.02 -0.99
CA ILE A 5 14.59 7.44 -0.03
C ILE A 5 13.41 8.39 0.19
N LYS A 6 13.68 9.68 0.39
CA LYS A 6 12.64 10.70 0.57
C LYS A 6 11.73 10.79 -0.64
N GLU A 7 12.31 10.83 -1.85
CA GLU A 7 11.53 10.90 -3.09
C GLU A 7 10.64 9.65 -3.28
N LYS A 8 11.14 8.45 -2.91
CA LYS A 8 10.35 7.22 -2.94
C LYS A 8 9.15 7.30 -2.00
N LEU A 9 9.37 7.78 -0.77
CA LEU A 9 8.30 7.91 0.24
C LEU A 9 7.24 8.91 -0.20
N GLU A 10 7.64 10.07 -0.73
CA GLU A 10 6.69 11.07 -1.25
C GLU A 10 5.86 10.51 -2.41
N ARG A 11 6.48 9.77 -3.34
CA ARG A 11 5.76 9.10 -4.43
C ARG A 11 4.73 8.10 -3.90
N PHE A 12 5.09 7.31 -2.89
CA PHE A 12 4.16 6.35 -2.29
C PHE A 12 3.02 7.02 -1.56
N LYS A 13 3.27 8.13 -0.88
CA LYS A 13 2.23 8.91 -0.22
C LYS A 13 1.22 9.45 -1.22
N VAL A 14 1.68 10.13 -2.28
CA VAL A 14 0.81 10.63 -3.35
C VAL A 14 0.02 9.49 -4.00
N LYS A 15 0.67 8.34 -4.23
CA LYS A 15 0.00 7.16 -4.78
C LYS A 15 -1.09 6.63 -3.84
N ALA A 16 -0.81 6.55 -2.54
CA ALA A 16 -1.78 6.11 -1.54
C ALA A 16 -3.00 7.04 -1.48
N GLU A 17 -2.79 8.36 -1.55
CA GLU A 17 -3.90 9.33 -1.58
C GLU A 17 -4.76 9.19 -2.83
N ILE A 18 -4.14 8.96 -4.00
CA ILE A 18 -4.86 8.68 -5.25
C ILE A 18 -5.70 7.41 -5.10
N PHE A 19 -5.13 6.36 -4.53
CA PHE A 19 -5.78 5.06 -4.39
C PHE A 19 -6.96 5.14 -3.41
N LEU A 20 -6.77 5.81 -2.27
CA LEU A 20 -7.84 6.10 -1.32
C LEU A 20 -8.97 6.91 -1.97
N SER A 21 -8.63 8.02 -2.65
CA SER A 21 -9.62 8.91 -3.27
C SER A 21 -10.41 8.25 -4.40
N LYS A 22 -9.80 7.30 -5.13
CA LYS A 22 -10.42 6.61 -6.26
C LYS A 22 -10.96 5.22 -5.90
N ASN A 23 -10.85 4.81 -4.64
CA ASN A 23 -11.21 3.47 -4.17
C ASN A 23 -10.53 2.37 -5.01
N ILE A 24 -9.24 2.58 -5.33
CA ILE A 24 -8.42 1.64 -6.09
C ILE A 24 -7.85 0.61 -5.13
N LYS A 25 -8.03 -0.66 -5.47
CA LYS A 25 -7.43 -1.80 -4.77
C LYS A 25 -5.91 -1.77 -4.94
N ALA A 26 -5.20 -1.97 -3.85
CA ALA A 26 -3.75 -1.97 -3.78
C ALA A 26 -3.20 -3.39 -3.65
N PHE A 27 -2.05 -3.60 -4.27
CA PHE A 27 -1.12 -4.68 -3.96
C PHE A 27 0.14 -4.10 -3.32
N ILE A 28 0.42 -4.49 -2.07
CA ILE A 28 1.59 -4.03 -1.32
C ILE A 28 2.45 -5.23 -0.95
N VAL A 29 3.77 -5.06 -1.07
CA VAL A 29 4.78 -5.98 -0.55
C VAL A 29 5.65 -5.22 0.44
N ASP A 30 5.72 -5.72 1.67
CA ASP A 30 6.55 -5.12 2.71
C ASP A 30 7.96 -5.72 2.78
N ALA A 31 8.79 -5.20 3.69
CA ALA A 31 10.16 -5.62 3.92
C ALA A 31 10.31 -7.06 4.46
N ASN A 32 9.24 -7.64 5.01
CA ASN A 32 9.19 -9.02 5.47
C ASN A 32 8.78 -10.00 4.35
N ASN A 33 8.53 -9.48 3.14
CA ASN A 33 7.89 -10.20 2.02
C ASN A 33 6.46 -10.64 2.31
N ASP A 34 5.75 -9.95 3.21
CA ASP A 34 4.31 -10.12 3.34
C ASP A 34 3.58 -9.49 2.15
N PHE A 35 2.56 -10.19 1.68
CA PHE A 35 1.73 -9.77 0.55
C PHE A 35 0.37 -9.26 1.03
N TYR A 36 0.02 -8.04 0.63
CA TYR A 36 -1.21 -7.38 1.03
C TYR A 36 -2.06 -7.08 -0.22
N PHE A 37 -3.19 -7.78 -0.33
CA PHE A 37 -4.25 -7.50 -1.29
C PHE A 37 -5.33 -6.70 -0.57
N CYS A 38 -5.30 -5.38 -0.70
CA CYS A 38 -6.00 -4.52 0.24
C CYS A 38 -6.58 -3.25 -0.36
N ASP A 39 -7.61 -2.71 0.29
CA ASP A 39 -8.13 -1.37 0.08
C ASP A 39 -7.44 -0.42 1.05
N ILE A 40 -7.16 0.82 0.61
CA ILE A 40 -6.60 1.84 1.50
C ILE A 40 -7.76 2.52 2.22
N GLU A 41 -7.71 2.50 3.55
CA GLU A 41 -8.72 3.09 4.43
C GLU A 41 -8.33 4.50 4.88
N SER A 42 -7.03 4.73 5.11
CA SER A 42 -6.52 6.02 5.58
C SER A 42 -5.03 6.16 5.26
N VAL A 43 -4.61 7.40 4.97
CA VAL A 43 -3.22 7.76 4.73
C VAL A 43 -2.77 8.73 5.82
N GLY A 44 -1.79 8.31 6.62
CA GLY A 44 -1.12 9.12 7.63
C GLY A 44 0.13 9.81 7.08
N GLU A 45 0.96 10.35 7.99
CA GLU A 45 2.21 11.02 7.61
C GLU A 45 3.25 10.03 7.09
N ASP A 46 3.54 8.99 7.87
CA ASP A 46 4.57 7.96 7.59
C ASP A 46 4.00 6.54 7.38
N TYR A 47 2.68 6.41 7.41
CA TYR A 47 2.01 5.11 7.33
C TYR A 47 0.69 5.20 6.58
N LEU A 48 0.16 4.05 6.19
CA LEU A 48 -1.21 3.91 5.74
C LEU A 48 -1.90 2.77 6.50
N ILE A 49 -3.22 2.87 6.58
CA ILE A 49 -4.09 1.85 7.13
C ILE A 49 -4.79 1.17 5.97
N VAL A 50 -4.72 -0.16 5.93
CA VAL A 50 -5.30 -0.96 4.88
C VAL A 50 -6.30 -1.96 5.43
N MET A 51 -7.27 -2.34 4.61
CA MET A 51 -8.20 -3.43 4.87
C MET A 51 -7.98 -4.53 3.82
N GLY A 52 -7.61 -5.72 4.25
CA GLY A 52 -7.39 -6.83 3.31
C GLY A 52 -8.70 -7.30 2.68
N PHE A 53 -8.77 -7.40 1.35
CA PHE A 53 -9.94 -7.93 0.65
C PHE A 53 -9.78 -9.39 0.21
N ALA A 54 -8.53 -9.88 0.15
CA ALA A 54 -8.19 -11.24 -0.29
C ALA A 54 -6.96 -11.80 0.44
N GLY A 55 -6.65 -13.07 0.18
CA GLY A 55 -5.50 -13.77 0.77
C GLY A 55 -5.68 -14.10 2.25
N GLN A 56 -4.55 -14.28 2.94
CA GLN A 56 -4.53 -14.64 4.37
C GLN A 56 -5.05 -13.52 5.27
N ARG A 57 -4.90 -12.26 4.84
CA ARG A 57 -5.28 -11.05 5.57
C ARG A 57 -6.68 -10.56 5.24
N LYS A 58 -7.54 -11.42 4.69
CA LYS A 58 -8.90 -11.03 4.29
C LYS A 58 -9.71 -10.59 5.51
N SER A 59 -10.27 -9.39 5.44
CA SER A 59 -10.98 -8.70 6.52
C SER A 59 -10.12 -8.27 7.70
N GLU A 60 -8.79 -8.31 7.57
CA GLU A 60 -7.87 -7.80 8.57
C GLU A 60 -7.51 -6.34 8.27
N LYS A 61 -7.36 -5.56 9.34
CA LYS A 61 -6.97 -4.17 9.27
C LYS A 61 -5.52 -4.03 9.71
N ASP A 62 -4.66 -3.63 8.80
CA ASP A 62 -3.22 -3.54 9.02
C ASP A 62 -2.74 -2.09 8.93
N LYS A 63 -1.68 -1.80 9.68
CA LYS A 63 -0.94 -0.54 9.60
C LYS A 63 0.41 -0.82 8.96
N ILE A 64 0.68 -0.18 7.81
CA ILE A 64 1.91 -0.37 7.04
C ILE A 64 2.65 0.97 7.00
N PHE A 65 3.91 0.99 7.43
CA PHE A 65 4.75 2.18 7.32
C PHE A 65 5.33 2.28 5.91
N PHE A 66 5.35 3.49 5.34
CA PHE A 66 5.86 3.71 3.98
C PHE A 66 7.32 3.25 3.81
N ILE A 67 8.11 3.34 4.89
CA ILE A 67 9.52 2.90 4.89
C ILE A 67 9.68 1.40 4.71
N ASP A 68 8.70 0.62 5.17
CA ASP A 68 8.71 -0.84 5.07
C ASP A 68 8.18 -1.32 3.72
N ILE A 69 7.62 -0.43 2.88
CA ILE A 69 7.08 -0.81 1.58
C ILE A 69 8.19 -1.00 0.56
N LEU A 70 8.33 -2.24 0.09
CA LEU A 70 9.19 -2.59 -1.02
C LEU A 70 8.50 -2.30 -2.35
N ARG A 71 7.23 -2.72 -2.48
CA ARG A 71 6.44 -2.59 -3.72
C ARG A 71 5.03 -2.11 -3.38
N PHE A 72 4.50 -1.21 -4.21
CA PHE A 72 3.15 -0.69 -4.07
C PHE A 72 2.57 -0.42 -5.46
N GLU A 73 1.56 -1.21 -5.82
CA GLU A 73 0.97 -1.24 -7.15
C GLU A 73 -0.56 -1.25 -7.09
N GLU A 74 -1.17 -0.88 -8.21
CA GLU A 74 -2.59 -1.12 -8.43
C GLU A 74 -2.81 -2.62 -8.57
N TYR A 75 -3.83 -3.13 -7.88
CA TYR A 75 -4.26 -4.50 -8.08
C TYR A 75 -5.15 -4.53 -9.33
N GLU A 76 -4.56 -4.97 -10.45
CA GLU A 76 -5.30 -5.30 -11.67
C GLU A 76 -5.79 -6.75 -11.57
N GLU A 77 -7.11 -6.94 -11.44
CA GLU A 77 -7.72 -8.25 -11.61
C GLU A 77 -7.57 -8.62 -13.09
N LYS A 78 -6.63 -9.51 -13.41
CA LYS A 78 -6.56 -10.06 -14.77
C LYS A 78 -7.78 -10.95 -14.97
N GLU A 79 -8.76 -10.44 -15.71
CA GLU A 79 -9.80 -11.28 -16.31
C GLU A 79 -9.11 -12.21 -17.33
N GLU A 80 -9.03 -13.51 -17.01
CA GLU A 80 -8.71 -14.58 -17.98
C GLU A 80 -9.94 -14.96 -18.80
#